data_AF-A0A3D5YHJ1-F1
#
_entry.id   AF-A0A3D5YHJ1-F1
#
_cell.length_a   1.000
_cell.length_b   1.000
_cell.length_c   1.000
_cell.angle_alpha   90.00
_cell.angle_beta   90.00
_cell.angle_gamma   90.00
#
_symmetry.space_group_name_H-M   'P 1'
#
loop_
_entity.id
_entity.type
_entity.pdbx_description
1 polymer ?
#
loop_
_entity_poly.entity_id
_entity_poly.type
_entity_poly.pdbx_seq_one_letter_code
_entity_poly.pdbx_strand_id
1 'polypeptide(L)'
;MVPFIEEDHNLENYEGICTDEKLFNCVSELLTAKKKTTKPTISLEKYSKENWITTIYPLLGKHKKILLVSDFINKVGGIETYIHDVKELLESHGYEVKIR
;
A
#
# COMPACT_ATOMS: atom_id res chain seq x y z
N MET A 1 14.21 -10.12 -6.76
CA MET A 1 13.61 -10.07 -8.11
C MET A 1 12.31 -10.84 -8.01
N VAL A 2 11.15 -10.19 -8.15
CA VAL A 2 9.85 -10.87 -8.11
C VAL A 2 9.67 -11.55 -9.47
N PRO A 3 9.41 -12.86 -9.52
CA PRO A 3 9.25 -13.56 -10.79
C PRO A 3 8.05 -13.00 -11.59
N PHE A 4 8.20 -12.92 -12.91
CA PHE A 4 7.17 -12.40 -13.81
C PHE A 4 5.93 -13.31 -13.89
N ILE A 5 6.12 -14.60 -13.59
CA ILE A 5 5.05 -15.61 -13.51
C ILE A 5 5.16 -16.24 -12.11
N GLU A 6 4.07 -16.24 -11.37
CA GLU A 6 3.97 -16.98 -10.11
C GLU A 6 4.09 -18.48 -10.41
N GLU A 7 4.85 -19.25 -9.60
CA GLU A 7 5.13 -20.69 -9.87
C GLU A 7 3.84 -21.51 -10.05
N ASP A 8 2.78 -21.06 -9.40
CA ASP A 8 1.39 -21.51 -9.41
C ASP A 8 0.78 -21.57 -10.82
N HIS A 9 1.34 -20.83 -11.78
CA HIS A 9 0.85 -20.73 -13.16
C HIS A 9 1.82 -21.31 -14.19
N ASN A 10 2.83 -22.06 -13.75
CA ASN A 10 3.70 -22.81 -14.66
C ASN A 10 2.95 -24.00 -15.26
N LEU A 11 2.86 -24.05 -16.60
CA LEU A 11 2.19 -25.13 -17.35
C LEU A 11 2.75 -26.53 -17.03
N GLU A 12 3.99 -26.64 -16.58
CA GLU A 12 4.60 -27.91 -16.17
C GLU A 12 3.87 -28.57 -14.98
N ASN A 13 3.22 -27.77 -14.14
CA ASN A 13 2.52 -28.21 -12.94
C ASN A 13 1.10 -28.73 -13.21
N TYR A 14 0.60 -28.61 -14.45
CA TYR A 14 -0.73 -29.05 -14.83
C TYR A 14 -0.70 -30.43 -15.48
N GLU A 15 -1.67 -31.27 -15.13
CA GLU A 15 -1.84 -32.60 -15.72
C GLU A 15 -2.16 -32.50 -17.22
N GLY A 16 -1.60 -33.41 -18.01
CA GLY A 16 -1.77 -33.47 -19.47
C GLY A 16 -0.55 -34.05 -20.16
N ILE A 17 -0.76 -34.73 -21.28
CA ILE A 17 0.32 -35.36 -22.06
C ILE A 17 0.94 -34.32 -23.00
N CYS A 18 0.12 -33.44 -23.57
CA CYS A 18 0.56 -32.38 -24.47
C CYS A 18 0.31 -30.98 -23.89
N THR A 19 1.00 -29.98 -24.44
CA THR A 19 0.91 -28.58 -24.00
C THR A 19 -0.52 -28.03 -24.07
N ASP A 20 -1.28 -28.45 -25.08
CA ASP A 20 -2.65 -27.97 -25.29
C ASP A 20 -3.60 -28.44 -24.18
N GLU A 21 -3.46 -29.70 -23.75
CA GLU A 21 -4.21 -30.25 -22.61
C GLU A 21 -3.83 -29.54 -21.30
N LYS A 22 -2.54 -29.31 -21.08
CA LYS A 22 -2.05 -28.58 -19.91
C LYS A 22 -2.57 -27.15 -19.85
N LEU A 23 -2.60 -26.47 -21.00
CA LEU A 23 -3.16 -25.14 -21.13
C LEU A 23 -4.67 -25.13 -20.86
N PHE A 24 -5.40 -26.09 -21.42
CA PHE A 24 -6.84 -26.23 -21.19
C PHE A 24 -7.18 -26.43 -19.71
N ASN A 25 -6.40 -27.26 -19.01
CA ASN A 25 -6.57 -27.52 -17.59
C ASN A 25 -6.22 -26.29 -16.73
N CYS A 26 -5.13 -25.59 -17.06
CA CYS A 26 -4.75 -24.34 -16.42
C CYS A 26 -5.86 -23.27 -16.53
N VAL A 27 -6.38 -23.06 -17.74
CA VAL A 27 -7.47 -22.09 -17.96
C VAL A 27 -8.75 -22.52 -17.25
N SER A 28 -9.08 -23.82 -17.25
CA SER A 28 -10.26 -24.35 -16.56
C SER A 28 -10.18 -24.17 -15.04
N GLU A 29 -9.01 -24.36 -14.45
CA GLU A 29 -8.77 -24.10 -13.03
C GLU A 29 -8.89 -22.60 -12.71
N LEU A 30 -8.33 -21.72 -13.55
CA LEU A 30 -8.45 -20.26 -13.39
C LEU A 30 -9.91 -19.77 -13.48
N LEU A 31 -10.73 -20.39 -14.32
CA LEU A 31 -12.15 -20.05 -14.47
C LEU A 31 -12.99 -20.52 -13.29
N THR A 32 -12.60 -21.64 -12.66
CA THR A 32 -13.31 -22.23 -11.50
C THR A 32 -12.78 -21.76 -10.16
N ALA A 33 -11.55 -21.20 -10.14
CA ALA A 33 -10.97 -20.55 -8.99
C ALA A 33 -11.88 -19.38 -8.59
N LYS A 34 -12.68 -19.59 -7.54
CA LYS A 34 -13.37 -18.50 -6.86
C LYS A 34 -12.31 -17.48 -6.51
N LYS A 35 -12.44 -16.25 -7.04
CA LYS A 35 -11.63 -15.11 -6.60
C LYS A 35 -11.58 -15.16 -5.08
N LYS A 36 -10.41 -15.50 -4.52
CA LYS A 36 -10.08 -15.05 -3.17
C LYS A 36 -9.93 -13.55 -3.29
N THR A 37 -11.06 -12.85 -3.33
CA THR A 37 -11.10 -11.45 -2.94
C THR A 37 -10.82 -11.47 -1.45
N THR A 38 -9.55 -11.60 -1.11
CA THR A 38 -9.04 -11.06 0.14
C THR A 38 -9.34 -9.58 -0.01
N LYS A 39 -10.52 -9.15 0.47
CA LYS A 39 -10.77 -7.72 0.67
C LYS A 39 -9.54 -7.25 1.44
N PRO A 40 -8.80 -6.24 0.95
CA PRO A 40 -7.68 -5.75 1.72
C PRO A 40 -8.25 -5.42 3.10
N THR A 41 -7.81 -6.16 4.11
CA THR A 41 -8.17 -5.87 5.49
C THR A 41 -7.40 -4.61 5.82
N ILE A 42 -7.98 -3.46 5.49
CA ILE A 42 -7.49 -2.16 5.91
C ILE A 42 -7.78 -2.12 7.41
N SER A 43 -6.80 -2.53 8.20
CA SER A 43 -6.84 -2.34 9.64
C SER A 43 -6.66 -0.84 9.88
N LEU A 44 -7.76 -0.14 10.11
CA LEU A 44 -7.80 1.30 10.38
C LEU A 44 -6.91 1.69 11.58
N GLU A 45 -6.71 0.75 12.50
CA GLU A 45 -5.81 0.88 13.65
C GLU A 45 -4.36 1.16 13.24
N LYS A 46 -3.89 0.60 12.11
CA LYS A 46 -2.55 0.88 11.57
C LYS A 46 -2.40 2.32 11.04
N TYR A 47 -3.51 2.99 10.79
CA TYR A 47 -3.56 4.36 10.28
C TYR A 47 -3.97 5.37 11.36
N SER A 48 -3.91 4.98 12.64
CA SER A 48 -4.07 5.94 13.73
C SER A 48 -2.97 7.00 13.69
N LYS A 49 -3.25 8.18 14.25
CA LYS A 49 -2.27 9.28 14.32
C LYS A 49 -0.98 8.84 15.03
N GLU A 50 -1.10 8.01 16.07
CA GLU A 50 0.05 7.50 16.81
C GLU A 50 0.83 6.44 16.01
N ASN A 51 0.17 5.57 15.27
CA ASN A 51 0.86 4.56 14.46
C ASN A 51 1.49 5.18 13.20
N TRP A 52 0.96 6.29 12.71
CA TRP A 52 1.53 7.01 11.58
C TRP A 52 2.96 7.48 11.87
N ILE A 53 3.25 8.04 13.06
CA ILE A 53 4.60 8.50 13.38
C ILE A 53 5.59 7.33 13.44
N THR A 54 5.20 6.18 13.99
CA THR A 54 6.07 5.00 14.03
C THR A 54 6.43 4.49 12.64
N THR A 55 5.51 4.63 11.69
CA THR A 55 5.71 4.21 10.29
C THR A 55 6.58 5.19 9.52
N ILE A 56 6.43 6.50 9.78
CA ILE A 56 7.11 7.58 9.06
C ILE A 56 8.47 7.92 9.65
N TYR A 57 8.67 7.72 10.96
CA TYR A 57 9.92 8.06 11.65
C TYR A 57 11.17 7.43 11.02
N PRO A 58 11.18 6.14 10.62
CA PRO A 58 12.32 5.56 9.91
C PRO A 58 12.62 6.25 8.57
N LEU A 59 11.62 6.85 7.93
CA LEU A 59 11.72 7.51 6.62
C LEU A 59 12.18 8.97 6.73
N LEU A 60 11.87 9.66 7.82
CA LEU A 60 12.26 11.06 8.04
C LEU A 60 13.77 11.24 8.31
N GLY A 61 14.44 10.16 8.74
CA GLY A 61 15.87 10.18 9.02
C GLY A 61 16.25 11.20 10.11
N LYS A 62 17.42 11.82 10.00
CA LYS A 62 17.93 12.80 10.98
C LYS A 62 17.47 14.25 10.71
N HIS A 63 16.63 14.46 9.70
CA HIS A 63 16.26 15.79 9.24
C HIS A 63 15.17 16.39 10.13
N LYS A 64 15.44 17.57 10.70
CA LYS A 64 14.46 18.27 11.56
C LYS A 64 13.52 19.21 10.81
N LYS A 65 13.79 19.53 9.55
CA LYS A 65 12.98 20.48 8.76
C LYS A 65 12.22 19.74 7.67
N ILE A 66 10.91 19.93 7.63
CA ILE A 66 10.02 19.23 6.69
C ILE A 66 9.20 20.28 5.91
N LEU A 67 9.11 20.11 4.60
CA LEU A 67 8.21 20.88 3.74
C LEU A 67 7.09 19.95 3.26
N LEU A 68 5.87 20.24 3.68
CA LEU A 68 4.66 19.60 3.17
C LEU A 68 4.17 20.40 1.97
N VAL A 69 4.07 19.76 0.81
CA VAL A 69 3.60 20.39 -0.42
C VAL A 69 2.18 19.91 -0.69
N SER A 70 1.24 20.85 -0.78
CA SER A 70 -0.16 20.54 -1.08
C SER A 70 -0.89 21.72 -1.69
N ASP A 71 -1.70 21.44 -2.72
CA ASP A 71 -2.63 22.42 -3.28
C ASP A 71 -3.77 22.80 -2.30
N PHE A 72 -3.90 22.06 -1.19
CA PHE A 72 -4.97 22.16 -0.20
C PHE A 72 -4.51 22.89 1.09
N ILE A 73 -4.22 24.18 0.97
CA ILE A 73 -3.69 25.01 2.08
C ILE A 73 -4.80 25.37 3.10
N ASN A 74 -6.01 25.63 2.62
CA ASN A 74 -7.12 26.11 3.44
C ASN A 74 -7.82 24.96 4.18
N LYS A 75 -8.16 25.13 5.47
CA LYS A 75 -8.93 24.13 6.24
C LYS A 75 -10.42 24.14 5.81
N VAL A 76 -10.76 23.45 4.71
CA VAL A 76 -12.15 23.34 4.23
C VAL A 76 -12.76 21.95 4.54
N GLY A 77 -11.95 21.01 5.05
CA GLY A 77 -12.36 19.72 5.58
C GLY A 77 -11.98 18.55 4.66
N GLY A 78 -11.58 17.42 5.24
CA GLY A 78 -11.09 16.26 4.49
C GLY A 78 -9.57 16.16 4.46
N ILE A 79 -8.97 16.11 3.27
CA ILE A 79 -7.51 15.97 3.08
C ILE A 79 -6.75 17.18 3.64
N GLU A 80 -7.38 18.35 3.59
CA GLU A 80 -6.96 19.61 4.17
C GLU A 80 -6.69 19.46 5.67
N THR A 81 -7.67 18.91 6.41
CA THR A 81 -7.55 18.69 7.86
C THR A 81 -6.40 17.73 8.17
N TYR A 82 -6.23 16.70 7.34
CA TYR A 82 -5.16 15.72 7.51
C TYR A 82 -3.76 16.34 7.41
N ILE A 83 -3.52 17.24 6.44
CA ILE A 83 -2.20 17.89 6.28
C ILE A 83 -1.85 18.74 7.50
N HIS A 84 -2.83 19.47 8.04
CA HIS A 84 -2.64 20.27 9.25
C HIS A 84 -2.46 19.37 10.49
N ASP A 85 -3.19 18.28 10.60
CA ASP A 85 -3.03 17.29 11.68
C ASP A 85 -1.63 16.64 11.66
N VAL A 86 -1.12 16.31 10.46
CA VAL A 86 0.24 15.78 10.29
C VAL A 86 1.29 16.81 10.66
N LYS A 87 1.07 18.09 10.28
CA LYS A 87 1.95 19.19 10.70
C LYS A 87 2.03 19.27 12.23
N GLU A 88 0.89 19.34 12.91
CA GLU A 88 0.82 19.43 14.38
C GLU A 88 1.48 18.21 15.05
N LEU A 89 1.26 17.01 14.50
CA LEU A 89 1.88 15.79 14.99
C LEU A 89 3.41 15.82 14.86
N LEU A 90 3.94 16.24 13.71
CA LEU A 90 5.38 16.37 13.50
C LEU A 90 5.99 17.46 14.39
N GLU A 91 5.34 18.60 14.54
CA GLU A 91 5.80 19.67 15.42
C GLU A 91 5.85 19.23 16.89
N SER A 92 4.88 18.42 17.34
CA SER A 92 4.89 17.84 18.70
C SER A 92 6.07 16.89 18.97
N HIS A 93 6.67 16.33 17.91
CA HIS A 93 7.86 15.47 17.98
C HIS A 93 9.17 16.25 17.72
N GLY A 94 9.12 17.58 17.67
CA GLY A 94 10.30 18.45 17.59
C GLY A 94 10.80 18.72 16.16
N TYR A 95 9.96 18.49 15.16
CA TYR A 95 10.24 18.87 13.78
C TYR A 95 9.76 20.31 13.50
N GLU A 96 10.46 21.02 12.62
CA GLU A 96 10.07 22.32 12.08
C GLU A 96 9.37 22.09 10.73
N VAL A 97 8.06 22.38 10.65
CA VAL A 97 7.25 22.02 9.48
C VAL A 97 6.62 23.25 8.83
N LYS A 98 6.74 23.34 7.49
CA LYS A 98 6.05 24.35 6.68
C LYS A 98 5.13 23.67 5.68
N ILE A 99 3.96 24.28 5.44
CA ILE A 99 3.03 23.88 4.38
C ILE A 99 3.19 24.88 3.23
N ARG A 100 3.29 24.39 2.00
CA ARG A 100 3.37 25.19 0.79
C ARG A 100 2.39 24.69 -0.26
#